data_AF-A0A9P7BSD0-F1
#
_entry.id   AF-A0A9P7BSD0-F1
#
_cell.length_a   1.000
_cell.length_b   1.000
_cell.length_c   1.000
_cell.angle_alpha   90.00
_cell.angle_beta   90.00
_cell.angle_gamma   90.00
#
_symmetry.space_group_name_H-M   'P 1'
#
loop_
_entity.id
_entity.type
_entity.pdbx_description
1 polymer ?
#
loop_
_entity_poly.entity_id
_entity_poly.type
_entity_poly.pdbx_seq_one_letter_code
_entity_poly.pdbx_strand_id
1 'polypeptide(L)'
;MSTLLFSENKDPDILLVNNKKKNKIENELEEIYKEAVPDLPLSKSLYLLVNVHGKVFDKAVQTIRQSNKLELSLKLSESPTIKALLSIEKYFETNPTHFNHVYEPLKEKILKVNHPQHEASMRILGYFLLYSNTFQAMAREFIYQQIESDNKRDQLSSIVLLRFLYTHYIKSSSEVHLDFISHFMPIIVQVTEKYSESATLLSCSACELSLIYCWYLYDQFSQEGFKNDNKAIIMEIEEETKEKGTMENVIKQTNKLLNIIQKWHKTKDELSEVAYDELSQLISSISNEPV
;
A
#
# COMPACT_ATOMS: atom_id res chain seq x y z
N MET A 1 -24.96 -1.58 -66.62
CA MET A 1 -25.57 -0.88 -65.48
C MET A 1 -26.36 -1.89 -64.66
N SER A 2 -26.29 -1.72 -63.35
CA SER A 2 -27.18 -2.25 -62.30
C SER A 2 -26.82 -3.57 -61.60
N THR A 3 -25.97 -3.39 -60.59
CA THR A 3 -26.16 -3.69 -59.15
C THR A 3 -26.43 -5.12 -58.67
N LEU A 4 -25.41 -5.65 -57.99
CA LEU A 4 -25.47 -6.60 -56.86
C LEU A 4 -26.25 -6.01 -55.68
N LEU A 5 -27.22 -6.75 -55.13
CA LEU A 5 -27.65 -6.59 -53.73
C LEU A 5 -27.87 -7.98 -53.12
N PHE A 6 -26.79 -8.56 -52.60
CA PHE A 6 -26.88 -9.53 -51.51
C PHE A 6 -27.14 -8.74 -50.22
N SER A 7 -28.30 -8.94 -49.60
CA SER A 7 -28.56 -8.43 -48.25
C SER A 7 -27.88 -9.35 -47.23
N GLU A 8 -26.74 -8.93 -46.70
CA GLU A 8 -26.25 -9.41 -45.41
C GLU A 8 -27.08 -8.71 -44.31
N ASN A 9 -28.10 -9.37 -43.78
CA ASN A 9 -28.70 -9.00 -42.50
C ASN A 9 -27.73 -9.43 -41.38
N LYS A 10 -26.86 -8.51 -40.95
CA LYS A 10 -26.21 -8.59 -39.63
C LYS A 10 -27.01 -7.72 -38.69
N ASP A 11 -27.83 -8.36 -37.84
CA ASP A 11 -28.61 -7.72 -36.77
C ASP A 11 -27.69 -6.95 -35.80
N PRO A 12 -27.73 -5.61 -35.76
CA PRO A 12 -27.01 -4.80 -34.77
C PRO A 12 -27.72 -4.79 -33.40
N ASP A 13 -28.98 -5.23 -33.34
CA ASP A 13 -29.86 -5.05 -32.18
C ASP A 13 -29.66 -6.09 -31.07
N ILE A 14 -29.18 -7.29 -31.39
CA ILE A 14 -28.97 -8.36 -30.39
C ILE A 14 -27.85 -7.98 -29.40
N LEU A 15 -26.81 -7.26 -29.87
CA LEU A 15 -25.72 -6.78 -29.02
C LEU A 15 -26.15 -5.62 -28.10
N LEU A 16 -27.00 -4.71 -28.58
CA LEU A 16 -27.52 -3.59 -27.80
C LEU A 16 -28.50 -4.03 -26.70
N VAL A 17 -29.35 -5.03 -26.99
CA VAL A 17 -30.30 -5.58 -26.01
C VAL A 17 -29.58 -6.37 -24.91
N ASN A 18 -28.51 -7.11 -25.24
CA ASN A 18 -27.70 -7.82 -24.25
C ASN A 18 -26.92 -6.85 -23.35
N ASN A 19 -26.37 -5.75 -23.90
CA ASN A 19 -25.71 -4.74 -23.09
C ASN A 19 -26.68 -3.99 -22.16
N LYS A 20 -27.90 -3.67 -22.63
CA LYS A 20 -28.93 -3.05 -21.77
C LYS A 20 -29.44 -3.99 -20.67
N LYS A 21 -29.60 -5.29 -20.94
CA LYS A 21 -29.99 -6.28 -19.92
C LYS A 21 -28.87 -6.53 -18.91
N LYS A 22 -27.61 -6.59 -19.36
CA LYS A 22 -26.45 -6.72 -18.48
C LYS A 22 -26.31 -5.51 -17.55
N ASN A 23 -26.43 -4.29 -18.08
CA ASN A 23 -26.41 -3.06 -17.27
C ASN A 23 -27.57 -2.99 -16.28
N LYS A 24 -28.76 -3.52 -16.64
CA LYS A 24 -29.90 -3.56 -15.73
C LYS A 24 -29.68 -4.54 -14.57
N ILE A 25 -29.14 -5.73 -14.85
CA ILE A 25 -28.79 -6.72 -13.82
C ILE A 25 -27.67 -6.19 -12.92
N GLU A 26 -26.65 -5.53 -13.49
CA GLU A 26 -25.58 -4.90 -12.72
C GLU A 26 -26.11 -3.79 -11.80
N ASN A 27 -27.02 -2.94 -12.29
CA ASN A 27 -27.65 -1.91 -11.47
C ASN A 27 -28.56 -2.49 -10.37
N GLU A 28 -29.38 -3.50 -10.68
CA GLU A 28 -30.20 -4.21 -9.68
C GLU A 28 -29.32 -4.90 -8.62
N LEU A 29 -28.17 -5.46 -9.01
CA LEU A 29 -27.18 -6.04 -8.10
C LEU A 29 -26.49 -4.98 -7.22
N GLU A 30 -26.23 -3.78 -7.75
CA GLU A 30 -25.72 -2.67 -6.97
C GLU A 30 -26.73 -2.15 -5.94
N GLU A 31 -28.00 -2.09 -6.29
CA GLU A 31 -29.08 -1.71 -5.37
C GLU A 31 -29.22 -2.74 -4.24
N ILE A 32 -29.28 -4.04 -4.56
CA ILE A 32 -29.33 -5.12 -3.56
C ILE A 32 -28.10 -5.09 -2.64
N TYR A 33 -26.92 -4.83 -3.19
CA TYR A 33 -25.70 -4.71 -2.40
C TYR A 33 -25.75 -3.50 -1.46
N LYS A 34 -26.16 -2.32 -1.95
CA LYS A 34 -26.28 -1.09 -1.14
C LYS A 34 -27.32 -1.23 -0.02
N GLU A 35 -28.42 -1.92 -0.29
CA GLU A 35 -29.45 -2.25 0.70
C GLU A 35 -28.96 -3.30 1.72
N ALA A 36 -28.12 -4.24 1.30
CA ALA A 36 -27.56 -5.28 2.16
C ALA A 36 -26.37 -4.81 3.02
N VAL A 37 -25.62 -3.77 2.62
CA VAL A 37 -24.45 -3.29 3.37
C VAL A 37 -24.91 -2.71 4.72
N PRO A 38 -24.55 -3.33 5.86
CA PRO A 38 -25.16 -3.01 7.13
C PRO A 38 -24.67 -1.69 7.71
N ASP A 39 -25.53 -1.01 8.45
CA ASP A 39 -25.23 0.23 9.16
C ASP A 39 -24.85 -0.08 10.63
N LEU A 40 -23.68 -0.70 10.83
CA LEU A 40 -23.09 -0.74 12.18
C LEU A 40 -22.41 0.60 12.44
N PRO A 41 -22.69 1.27 13.58
CA PRO A 41 -21.98 2.49 13.95
C PRO A 41 -20.47 2.26 13.98
N LEU A 42 -19.70 3.25 13.52
CA LEU A 42 -18.25 3.19 13.40
C LEU A 42 -17.57 2.64 14.68
N SER A 43 -17.96 3.15 15.84
CA SER A 43 -17.43 2.72 17.13
C SER A 43 -17.66 1.23 17.42
N LYS A 44 -18.83 0.70 17.05
CA LYS A 44 -19.18 -0.71 17.22
C LYS A 44 -18.40 -1.60 16.24
N SER A 45 -18.21 -1.14 15.01
CA SER A 45 -17.40 -1.83 14.00
C SER A 45 -15.95 -1.93 14.45
N LEU A 46 -15.35 -0.81 14.89
CA LEU A 46 -13.98 -0.79 15.41
C LEU A 46 -13.83 -1.67 16.66
N TYR A 47 -14.78 -1.59 17.60
CA TYR A 47 -14.77 -2.44 18.79
C TYR A 47 -14.78 -3.92 18.43
N LEU A 48 -15.63 -4.33 17.48
CA LEU A 48 -15.69 -5.72 17.03
C LEU A 48 -14.35 -6.14 16.44
N LEU A 49 -13.81 -5.37 15.49
CA LEU A 49 -12.60 -5.74 14.76
C LEU A 49 -11.35 -5.83 15.65
N VAL A 50 -11.22 -4.95 16.65
CA VAL A 50 -10.09 -4.98 17.59
C VAL A 50 -10.07 -6.25 18.45
N ASN A 51 -11.22 -6.91 18.63
CA ASN A 51 -11.36 -8.11 19.45
C ASN A 51 -11.45 -9.41 18.62
N VAL A 52 -11.30 -9.34 17.29
CA VAL A 52 -11.30 -10.52 16.41
C VAL A 52 -9.90 -11.14 16.34
N HIS A 53 -9.84 -12.47 16.40
CA HIS A 53 -8.58 -13.20 16.21
C HIS A 53 -8.00 -12.96 14.82
N GLY A 54 -6.68 -12.77 14.70
CA GLY A 54 -6.03 -12.39 13.44
C GLY A 54 -6.36 -13.27 12.24
N LYS A 55 -6.28 -14.59 12.39
CA LYS A 55 -6.67 -15.55 11.32
C LYS A 55 -8.11 -15.37 10.83
N VAL A 56 -9.04 -14.99 11.71
CA VAL A 56 -10.45 -14.74 11.33
C VAL A 56 -10.56 -13.45 10.54
N PHE A 57 -9.82 -12.41 10.95
CA PHE A 57 -9.72 -11.17 10.21
C PHE A 57 -9.12 -11.38 8.83
N ASP A 58 -7.97 -12.05 8.73
CA ASP A 58 -7.28 -12.26 7.45
C ASP A 58 -8.15 -13.08 6.48
N LYS A 59 -8.89 -14.08 6.98
CA LYS A 59 -9.89 -14.83 6.19
C LYS A 59 -11.04 -13.96 5.71
N ALA A 60 -11.53 -13.04 6.55
CA ALA A 60 -12.57 -12.09 6.15
C ALA A 60 -12.07 -11.14 5.05
N VAL A 61 -10.84 -10.63 5.16
CA VAL A 61 -10.21 -9.81 4.11
C VAL A 61 -10.05 -10.58 2.80
N GLN A 62 -9.52 -11.80 2.85
CA GLN A 62 -9.41 -12.65 1.64
C GLN A 62 -10.78 -12.87 1.00
N THR A 63 -11.81 -13.10 1.82
CA THR A 63 -13.19 -13.25 1.34
C THR A 63 -13.69 -11.99 0.64
N ILE A 64 -13.47 -10.80 1.22
CA ILE A 64 -13.85 -9.52 0.59
C ILE A 64 -13.14 -9.34 -0.75
N ARG A 65 -11.84 -9.66 -0.81
CA ARG A 65 -11.02 -9.48 -2.03
C ARG A 65 -11.39 -10.44 -3.16
N GLN A 66 -11.79 -11.66 -2.83
CA GLN A 66 -12.01 -12.73 -3.82
C GLN A 66 -13.48 -12.88 -4.24
N SER A 67 -14.43 -12.38 -3.45
CA SER A 67 -15.85 -12.50 -3.76
C SER A 67 -16.37 -11.34 -4.60
N ASN A 68 -17.28 -11.64 -5.52
CA ASN A 68 -18.08 -10.62 -6.21
C ASN A 68 -19.15 -10.04 -5.26
N LYS A 69 -19.80 -8.93 -5.67
CA LYS A 69 -20.80 -8.21 -4.84
C LYS A 69 -21.94 -9.11 -4.34
N LEU A 70 -22.39 -10.08 -5.14
CA LEU A 70 -23.47 -11.00 -4.80
C LEU A 70 -23.04 -12.05 -3.77
N GLU A 71 -21.86 -12.64 -3.94
CA GLU A 71 -21.31 -13.55 -2.94
C GLU A 71 -21.06 -12.84 -1.61
N LEU A 72 -20.61 -11.59 -1.68
CA LEU A 72 -20.35 -10.78 -0.49
C LEU A 72 -21.65 -10.46 0.26
N SER A 73 -22.75 -10.21 -0.47
CA SER A 73 -24.06 -9.96 0.16
C SER A 73 -24.60 -11.17 0.92
N LEU A 74 -24.35 -12.39 0.44
CA LEU A 74 -24.70 -13.62 1.16
C LEU A 74 -23.85 -13.78 2.43
N LYS A 75 -22.53 -13.57 2.32
CA LYS A 75 -21.56 -13.75 3.42
C LYS A 75 -21.64 -12.67 4.50
N LEU A 76 -22.26 -11.52 4.22
CA LEU A 76 -22.54 -10.47 5.19
C LEU A 76 -23.37 -10.97 6.38
N SER A 77 -24.27 -11.92 6.14
CA SER A 77 -25.10 -12.53 7.19
C SER A 77 -24.32 -13.53 8.06
N GLU A 78 -23.26 -14.12 7.52
CA GLU A 78 -22.51 -15.22 8.13
C GLU A 78 -21.27 -14.74 8.90
N SER A 79 -20.71 -13.58 8.53
CA SER A 79 -19.45 -13.09 9.08
C SER A 79 -19.58 -11.69 9.69
N PRO A 80 -19.62 -11.57 11.04
CA PRO A 80 -19.60 -10.28 11.73
C PRO A 80 -18.37 -9.43 11.40
N THR A 81 -17.24 -10.06 11.07
CA THR A 81 -15.99 -9.38 10.71
C THR A 81 -16.09 -8.73 9.33
N ILE A 82 -16.62 -9.44 8.33
CA ILE A 82 -16.87 -8.86 6.99
C ILE A 82 -17.85 -7.70 7.12
N LYS A 83 -18.94 -7.92 7.86
CA LYS A 83 -19.95 -6.90 8.14
C LYS A 83 -19.33 -5.64 8.76
N ALA A 84 -18.47 -5.78 9.78
CA ALA A 84 -17.83 -4.63 10.41
C ALA A 84 -16.87 -3.86 9.47
N LEU A 85 -16.09 -4.57 8.63
CA LEU A 85 -15.21 -3.92 7.64
C LEU A 85 -16.01 -3.11 6.61
N LEU A 86 -17.05 -3.71 6.03
CA LEU A 86 -17.87 -3.06 5.02
C LEU A 86 -18.73 -1.92 5.59
N SER A 87 -19.14 -2.00 6.86
CA SER A 87 -19.79 -0.86 7.53
C SER A 87 -18.86 0.34 7.69
N ILE A 88 -17.54 0.13 7.89
CA ILE A 88 -16.57 1.24 7.93
C ILE A 88 -16.36 1.82 6.53
N GLU A 89 -16.32 0.98 5.49
CA GLU A 89 -16.26 1.46 4.11
C GLU A 89 -17.49 2.33 3.76
N LYS A 90 -18.69 1.87 4.10
CA LYS A 90 -19.93 2.66 3.95
C LYS A 90 -19.89 3.97 4.75
N TYR A 91 -19.29 3.96 5.93
CA TYR A 91 -19.08 5.18 6.71
C TYR A 91 -18.22 6.20 5.95
N PHE A 92 -17.17 5.77 5.25
CA PHE A 92 -16.33 6.65 4.45
C PHE A 92 -17.00 7.14 3.16
N GLU A 93 -17.94 6.39 2.58
CA GLU A 93 -18.75 6.89 1.45
C GLU A 93 -19.52 8.18 1.83
N THR A 94 -19.96 8.27 3.08
CA THR A 94 -20.64 9.47 3.61
C THR A 94 -19.69 10.48 4.23
N ASN A 95 -18.46 10.09 4.56
CA ASN A 95 -17.47 10.91 5.24
C ASN A 95 -16.07 10.78 4.60
N PRO A 96 -15.90 11.14 3.31
CA PRO A 96 -14.73 10.78 2.49
C PRO A 96 -13.42 11.49 2.86
N THR A 97 -13.44 12.40 3.82
CA THR A 97 -12.24 13.11 4.33
C THR A 97 -11.88 12.71 5.75
N HIS A 98 -12.65 11.82 6.38
CA HIS A 98 -12.59 11.57 7.82
C HIS A 98 -11.89 10.25 8.18
N PHE A 99 -10.79 9.92 7.50
CA PHE A 99 -9.98 8.75 7.87
C PHE A 99 -9.44 8.86 9.32
N ASN A 100 -9.25 10.08 9.82
CA ASN A 100 -8.90 10.37 11.21
C ASN A 100 -9.86 9.72 12.22
N HIS A 101 -11.15 9.55 11.90
CA HIS A 101 -12.13 8.92 12.80
C HIS A 101 -11.85 7.42 13.03
N VAL A 102 -11.15 6.76 12.11
CA VAL A 102 -10.64 5.39 12.28
C VAL A 102 -9.22 5.41 12.83
N TYR A 103 -8.38 6.29 12.33
CA TYR A 103 -6.97 6.33 12.68
C TYR A 103 -6.72 6.68 14.16
N GLU A 104 -7.26 7.81 14.65
CA GLU A 104 -6.93 8.30 15.99
C GLU A 104 -7.29 7.31 17.11
N PRO A 105 -8.48 6.66 17.12
CA PRO A 105 -8.80 5.65 18.13
C PRO A 105 -7.89 4.41 18.10
N LEU A 106 -7.31 4.09 16.95
CA LEU A 106 -6.44 2.91 16.77
C LEU A 106 -4.97 3.24 17.05
N LYS A 107 -4.53 4.45 16.69
CA LYS A 107 -3.17 4.99 16.85
C LYS A 107 -2.65 4.93 18.27
N GLU A 108 -3.48 5.25 19.26
CA GLU A 108 -3.09 5.18 20.67
C GLU A 108 -2.57 3.80 21.11
N LYS A 109 -2.98 2.75 20.39
CA LYS A 109 -2.58 1.37 20.66
C LYS A 109 -1.33 0.96 19.89
N ILE A 110 -0.97 1.65 18.80
CA ILE A 110 0.22 1.36 17.95
C ILE A 110 1.53 1.63 18.69
N LEU A 111 1.56 2.60 19.60
CA LEU A 111 2.80 2.92 20.33
C LEU A 111 2.94 2.15 21.66
N LYS A 112 2.01 1.24 21.97
CA LYS A 112 2.03 0.45 23.21
C LYS A 112 2.68 -0.91 22.96
N VAL A 113 3.93 -1.04 23.38
CA VAL A 113 4.72 -2.28 23.34
C VAL A 113 3.99 -3.41 24.09
N ASN A 114 3.95 -4.60 23.50
CA ASN A 114 3.39 -5.85 24.06
C ASN A 114 1.87 -5.88 24.34
N HIS A 115 1.07 -4.97 23.77
CA HIS A 115 -0.38 -5.05 23.92
C HIS A 115 -0.99 -5.98 22.85
N PRO A 116 -1.79 -7.01 23.19
CA PRO A 116 -2.37 -7.92 22.18
C PRO A 116 -3.29 -7.21 21.16
N GLN A 117 -3.84 -6.06 21.52
CA GLN A 117 -4.63 -5.22 20.59
C GLN A 117 -3.76 -4.32 19.67
N HIS A 118 -2.43 -4.27 19.86
CA HIS A 118 -1.50 -3.52 19.01
C HIS A 118 -1.58 -4.01 17.56
N GLU A 119 -1.43 -5.33 17.37
CA GLU A 119 -1.53 -5.96 16.06
C GLU A 119 -2.92 -5.83 15.45
N ALA A 120 -3.97 -5.92 16.26
CA ALA A 120 -5.34 -5.79 15.77
C ALA A 120 -5.60 -4.39 15.17
N SER A 121 -5.17 -3.33 15.85
CA SER A 121 -5.26 -1.96 15.33
C SER A 121 -4.50 -1.79 14.01
N MET A 122 -3.26 -2.26 13.94
CA MET A 122 -2.46 -2.13 12.72
C MET A 122 -2.99 -2.98 11.58
N ARG A 123 -3.57 -4.14 11.87
CA ARG A 123 -4.24 -4.99 10.88
C ARG A 123 -5.48 -4.32 10.28
N ILE A 124 -6.29 -3.63 11.10
CA ILE A 124 -7.44 -2.85 10.64
C ILE A 124 -6.98 -1.73 9.71
N LEU A 125 -5.97 -0.95 10.10
CA LEU A 125 -5.41 0.11 9.25
C LEU A 125 -4.77 -0.46 7.98
N GLY A 126 -4.11 -1.61 8.09
CA GLY A 126 -3.51 -2.36 6.99
C GLY A 126 -4.52 -2.75 5.92
N TYR A 127 -5.74 -3.13 6.30
CA TYR A 127 -6.82 -3.38 5.35
C TYR A 127 -7.07 -2.17 4.44
N PHE A 128 -7.22 -0.98 5.02
CA PHE A 128 -7.46 0.23 4.22
C PHE A 128 -6.25 0.62 3.38
N LEU A 129 -5.03 0.44 3.91
CA LEU A 129 -3.79 0.80 3.21
C LEU A 129 -3.43 -0.12 2.04
N LEU A 130 -3.78 -1.41 2.13
CA LEU A 130 -3.34 -2.44 1.18
C LEU A 130 -4.48 -3.03 0.33
N TYR A 131 -5.70 -3.14 0.87
CA TYR A 131 -6.73 -4.03 0.30
C TYR A 131 -8.08 -3.37 0.00
N SER A 132 -8.40 -2.22 0.61
CA SER A 132 -9.66 -1.53 0.29
C SER A 132 -9.60 -0.92 -1.12
N ASN A 133 -10.46 -1.39 -2.02
CA ASN A 133 -10.47 -0.93 -3.41
C ASN A 133 -10.82 0.56 -3.54
N THR A 134 -11.69 1.07 -2.67
CA THR A 134 -12.24 2.44 -2.78
C THR A 134 -11.45 3.44 -1.94
N PHE A 135 -10.98 3.04 -0.76
CA PHE A 135 -10.47 3.96 0.26
C PHE A 135 -8.95 3.93 0.44
N GLN A 136 -8.24 3.15 -0.37
CA GLN A 136 -6.79 3.03 -0.29
C GLN A 136 -6.05 4.34 -0.53
N ALA A 137 -6.45 5.11 -1.55
CA ALA A 137 -5.81 6.40 -1.83
C ALA A 137 -5.96 7.37 -0.65
N MET A 138 -7.17 7.50 -0.09
CA MET A 138 -7.44 8.33 1.08
C MET A 138 -6.61 7.88 2.30
N ALA A 139 -6.57 6.57 2.58
CA ALA A 139 -5.82 6.05 3.73
C ALA A 139 -4.31 6.28 3.57
N ARG A 140 -3.76 6.06 2.37
CA ARG A 140 -2.33 6.27 2.08
C ARG A 140 -1.95 7.75 2.20
N GLU A 141 -2.75 8.63 1.61
CA GLU A 141 -2.56 10.08 1.70
C GLU A 141 -2.61 10.57 3.15
N PHE A 142 -3.56 10.06 3.94
CA PHE A 142 -3.62 10.40 5.36
C PHE A 142 -2.34 9.98 6.11
N ILE A 143 -1.86 8.76 5.92
CA ILE A 143 -0.60 8.30 6.54
C ILE A 143 0.60 9.11 6.04
N TYR A 144 0.63 9.48 4.76
CA TYR A 144 1.66 10.35 4.19
C TYR A 144 1.72 11.67 4.96
N GLN A 145 0.58 12.34 5.16
CA GLN A 145 0.48 13.58 5.93
C GLN A 145 0.91 13.42 7.39
N GLN A 146 0.65 12.26 8.01
CA GLN A 146 1.14 11.98 9.37
C GLN A 146 2.68 11.89 9.42
N ILE A 147 3.32 11.34 8.38
CA ILE A 147 4.79 11.26 8.27
C ILE A 147 5.38 12.64 7.95
N GLU A 148 4.73 13.42 7.09
CA GLU A 148 5.15 14.78 6.73
C GLU A 148 5.03 15.77 7.91
N SER A 149 4.10 15.51 8.84
CA SER A 149 3.89 16.37 10.01
C SER A 149 5.15 16.57 10.88
N ASP A 150 5.19 17.67 11.63
CA ASP A 150 6.26 17.91 12.62
C ASP A 150 6.08 17.13 13.94
N ASN A 151 4.99 16.37 14.07
CA ASN A 151 4.70 15.62 15.28
C ASN A 151 5.45 14.27 15.26
N LYS A 152 6.56 14.21 16.00
CA LYS A 152 7.38 12.99 16.16
C LYS A 152 6.59 11.74 16.57
N ARG A 153 5.53 11.90 17.36
CA ARG A 153 4.69 10.78 17.81
C ARG A 153 3.90 10.20 16.65
N ASP A 154 3.36 11.07 15.80
CA ASP A 154 2.55 10.71 14.64
C ASP A 154 3.42 10.04 13.58
N GLN A 155 4.58 10.65 13.30
CA GLN A 155 5.61 10.06 12.44
C GLN A 155 6.03 8.67 12.90
N LEU A 156 6.32 8.50 14.21
CA LEU A 156 6.72 7.21 14.75
C LEU A 156 5.60 6.17 14.62
N SER A 157 4.34 6.54 14.93
CA SER A 157 3.22 5.61 14.79
C SER A 157 3.02 5.16 13.34
N SER A 158 3.16 6.07 12.37
CA SER A 158 3.08 5.74 10.95
C SER A 158 4.21 4.83 10.52
N ILE A 159 5.46 5.08 10.93
CA ILE A 159 6.60 4.23 10.62
C ILE A 159 6.45 2.83 11.21
N VAL A 160 5.99 2.72 12.46
CA VAL A 160 5.73 1.42 13.10
C VAL A 160 4.63 0.65 12.35
N LEU A 161 3.55 1.33 11.96
CA LEU A 161 2.49 0.74 11.14
C LEU A 161 3.03 0.22 9.81
N LEU A 162 3.78 1.04 9.07
CA LEU A 162 4.34 0.67 7.77
C LEU A 162 5.33 -0.51 7.88
N ARG A 163 6.17 -0.53 8.92
CA ARG A 163 7.06 -1.66 9.22
C ARG A 163 6.29 -2.95 9.53
N PHE A 164 5.21 -2.85 10.31
CA PHE A 164 4.33 -3.99 10.57
C PHE A 164 3.72 -4.53 9.27
N LEU A 165 3.20 -3.64 8.41
CA LEU A 165 2.63 -4.04 7.11
C LEU A 165 3.68 -4.71 6.22
N TYR A 166 4.90 -4.17 6.17
CA TYR A 166 5.97 -4.80 5.43
C TYR A 166 6.23 -6.22 5.92
N THR A 167 6.41 -6.39 7.23
CA THR A 167 6.80 -7.65 7.86
C THR A 167 5.75 -8.74 7.70
N HIS A 168 4.46 -8.39 7.86
CA HIS A 168 3.38 -9.37 7.93
C HIS A 168 2.59 -9.55 6.64
N TYR A 169 2.55 -8.53 5.77
CA TYR A 169 1.64 -8.50 4.62
C TYR A 169 2.34 -8.30 3.28
N ILE A 170 3.54 -7.71 3.22
CA ILE A 170 4.24 -7.43 1.95
C ILE A 170 5.37 -8.42 1.70
N LYS A 171 6.27 -8.63 2.68
CA LYS A 171 7.49 -9.44 2.51
C LYS A 171 7.22 -10.87 2.04
N SER A 172 6.15 -11.48 2.54
CA SER A 172 5.75 -12.86 2.22
C SER A 172 4.59 -12.94 1.21
N SER A 173 4.20 -11.81 0.62
CA SER A 173 3.11 -11.77 -0.35
C SER A 173 3.58 -12.29 -1.69
N SER A 174 2.68 -12.97 -2.42
CA SER A 174 2.86 -13.20 -3.85
C SER A 174 2.54 -11.96 -4.68
N GLU A 175 1.87 -10.96 -4.09
CA GLU A 175 1.54 -9.70 -4.75
C GLU A 175 2.71 -8.72 -4.66
N VAL A 176 3.01 -8.07 -5.78
CA VAL A 176 4.02 -7.02 -5.87
C VAL A 176 3.43 -5.71 -5.39
N HIS A 177 4.04 -5.08 -4.39
CA HIS A 177 3.56 -3.85 -3.75
C HIS A 177 4.43 -2.63 -4.10
N LEU A 178 4.97 -2.58 -5.32
CA LEU A 178 5.87 -1.52 -5.81
C LEU A 178 5.29 -0.12 -5.62
N ASP A 179 4.04 0.12 -6.02
CA ASP A 179 3.40 1.44 -5.88
C ASP A 179 3.31 1.90 -4.42
N PHE A 180 3.00 0.98 -3.50
CA PHE A 180 2.91 1.28 -2.08
C PHE A 180 4.26 1.68 -1.50
N ILE A 181 5.30 0.88 -1.79
CA ILE A 181 6.65 1.11 -1.29
C ILE A 181 7.25 2.38 -1.89
N SER A 182 7.08 2.57 -3.21
CA SER A 182 7.58 3.75 -3.93
C SER A 182 6.91 5.04 -3.47
N HIS A 183 5.64 4.99 -3.05
CA HIS A 183 4.92 6.14 -2.50
C HIS A 183 5.49 6.60 -1.14
N PHE A 184 5.79 5.66 -0.24
CA PHE A 184 6.22 6.01 1.13
C PHE A 184 7.75 6.12 1.29
N MET A 185 8.55 5.44 0.46
CA MET A 185 10.01 5.40 0.62
C MET A 185 10.63 6.81 0.71
N PRO A 186 10.35 7.77 -0.21
CA PRO A 186 11.01 9.07 -0.19
C PRO A 186 10.73 9.86 1.09
N ILE A 187 9.48 9.87 1.57
CA ILE A 187 9.09 10.64 2.76
C ILE A 187 9.68 10.03 4.05
N ILE A 188 9.85 8.71 4.12
CA ILE A 188 10.50 8.06 5.28
C ILE A 188 12.02 8.38 5.29
N VAL A 189 12.66 8.43 4.11
CA VAL A 189 14.07 8.85 4.03
C VAL A 189 14.22 10.31 4.46
N GLN A 190 13.31 11.20 4.08
CA GLN A 190 13.29 12.59 4.55
C GLN A 190 13.17 12.69 6.08
N VAL A 191 12.34 11.85 6.72
CA VAL A 191 12.26 11.79 8.18
C VAL A 191 13.60 11.34 8.79
N THR A 192 14.25 10.35 8.17
CA THR A 192 15.57 9.88 8.61
C THR A 192 16.61 11.00 8.51
N GLU A 193 16.63 11.74 7.40
CA GLU A 193 17.52 12.88 7.15
C GLU A 193 17.27 14.02 8.14
N LYS A 194 16.01 14.39 8.37
CA LYS A 194 15.57 15.44 9.31
C LYS A 194 16.04 15.19 10.74
N TYR A 195 16.09 13.93 11.18
CA TYR A 195 16.50 13.54 12.53
C TYR A 195 17.87 12.85 12.56
N SER A 196 18.71 13.07 11.55
CA SER A 196 20.03 12.43 11.39
C SER A 196 21.10 12.90 12.37
N GLU A 197 20.86 13.95 13.16
CA GLU A 197 21.83 14.41 14.16
C GLU A 197 22.07 13.41 15.29
N SER A 198 21.09 12.53 15.58
CA SER A 198 21.25 11.50 16.61
C SER A 198 20.44 10.24 16.29
N ALA A 199 20.94 9.09 16.74
CA ALA A 199 20.27 7.80 16.65
C ALA A 199 19.14 7.71 17.71
N THR A 200 17.98 8.26 17.38
CA THR A 200 16.76 8.20 18.19
C THR A 200 15.87 7.04 17.76
N LEU A 201 14.89 6.65 18.58
CA LEU A 201 13.92 5.63 18.18
C LEU A 201 13.24 5.94 16.83
N LEU A 202 12.88 7.21 16.60
CA LEU A 202 12.25 7.65 15.35
C LEU A 202 13.21 7.55 14.17
N SER A 203 14.41 8.15 14.27
CA SER A 203 15.38 8.12 13.17
C SER A 203 15.90 6.72 12.87
N CYS A 204 16.12 5.88 13.89
CA CYS A 204 16.49 4.48 13.68
C CYS A 204 15.36 3.66 13.06
N SER A 205 14.11 3.82 13.52
CA SER A 205 12.96 3.09 12.95
C SER A 205 12.69 3.51 11.51
N ALA A 206 12.81 4.80 11.20
CA ALA A 206 12.69 5.33 9.84
C ALA A 206 13.81 4.80 8.95
N CYS A 207 15.06 4.86 9.42
CA CYS A 207 16.24 4.40 8.68
C CYS A 207 16.13 2.90 8.33
N GLU A 208 15.79 2.07 9.31
CA GLU A 208 15.61 0.63 9.11
C GLU A 208 14.51 0.35 8.08
N LEU A 209 13.36 1.02 8.18
CA LEU A 209 12.27 0.86 7.23
C LEU A 209 12.65 1.34 5.82
N SER A 210 13.34 2.48 5.72
CA SER A 210 13.84 3.02 4.46
C SER A 210 14.82 2.07 3.78
N LEU A 211 15.76 1.46 4.52
CA LEU A 211 16.68 0.46 3.97
C LEU A 211 15.95 -0.78 3.46
N ILE A 212 14.98 -1.27 4.25
CA ILE A 212 14.11 -2.39 3.85
C ILE A 212 13.36 -2.07 2.55
N TYR A 213 12.85 -0.85 2.41
CA TYR A 213 12.13 -0.39 1.22
C TYR A 213 13.06 -0.24 0.03
N CYS A 214 14.24 0.34 0.21
CA CYS A 214 15.25 0.44 -0.85
C CYS A 214 15.65 -0.95 -1.34
N TRP A 215 15.90 -1.90 -0.43
CA TRP A 215 16.21 -3.29 -0.79
C TRP A 215 15.06 -3.96 -1.56
N TYR A 216 13.82 -3.78 -1.11
CA TYR A 216 12.65 -4.33 -1.80
C TYR A 216 12.55 -3.78 -3.24
N LEU A 217 12.66 -2.46 -3.41
CA LEU A 217 12.60 -1.84 -4.73
C LEU A 217 13.76 -2.29 -5.63
N TYR A 218 14.98 -2.35 -5.08
CA TYR A 218 16.16 -2.86 -5.78
C TYR A 218 15.93 -4.28 -6.32
N ASP A 219 15.53 -5.22 -5.45
CA ASP A 219 15.27 -6.61 -5.84
C ASP A 219 14.22 -6.72 -6.96
N GLN A 220 13.14 -5.93 -6.87
CA GLN A 220 12.11 -5.93 -7.89
C GLN A 220 12.60 -5.35 -9.23
N PHE A 221 13.30 -4.22 -9.23
CA PHE A 221 13.81 -3.62 -10.48
C PHE A 221 14.91 -4.46 -11.13
N SER A 222 15.78 -5.09 -10.34
CA SER A 222 16.78 -6.02 -10.87
C SER A 222 16.15 -7.24 -11.55
N GLN A 223 15.03 -7.75 -11.03
CA GLN A 223 14.28 -8.84 -11.67
C GLN A 223 13.57 -8.40 -12.96
N GLU A 224 13.10 -7.15 -13.04
CA GLU A 224 12.47 -6.61 -14.25
C GLU A 224 13.49 -6.34 -15.37
N GLY A 225 14.67 -5.79 -15.04
CA GLY A 225 15.79 -5.64 -15.99
C GLY A 225 16.20 -6.97 -16.62
N PHE A 226 16.32 -8.03 -15.80
CA PHE A 226 16.63 -9.38 -16.29
C PHE A 226 15.54 -10.02 -17.19
N LYS A 227 14.29 -9.55 -17.11
CA LYS A 227 13.18 -10.09 -17.93
C LYS A 227 13.09 -9.41 -19.31
N ASN A 228 13.57 -8.18 -19.45
CA ASN A 228 13.48 -7.42 -20.70
C ASN A 228 14.58 -7.75 -21.71
N ASP A 229 15.66 -8.43 -21.31
CA ASP A 229 16.71 -8.89 -22.23
C ASP A 229 16.24 -9.94 -23.24
N ASN A 230 15.06 -10.54 -23.06
CA ASN A 230 14.48 -11.50 -24.02
C ASN A 230 13.39 -10.94 -24.94
N LYS A 231 13.00 -9.67 -24.82
CA LYS A 231 12.07 -9.01 -25.76
C LYS A 231 12.33 -7.51 -25.86
N ALA A 232 13.32 -7.14 -26.66
CA ALA A 232 13.43 -5.77 -27.18
C ALA A 232 12.22 -5.46 -28.08
N ILE A 233 11.24 -4.71 -27.54
CA ILE A 233 10.29 -3.94 -28.34
C ILE A 233 10.42 -2.49 -27.86
N ILE A 234 11.03 -1.67 -28.72
CA ILE A 234 11.16 -0.23 -28.56
C ILE A 234 9.75 0.37 -28.61
N MET A 235 9.34 1.04 -27.54
CA MET A 235 8.20 1.96 -27.57
C MET A 235 8.59 3.20 -26.77
N GLU A 236 8.68 4.33 -27.49
CA GLU A 236 8.87 5.67 -26.92
C GLU A 236 7.77 5.93 -25.89
N ILE A 237 8.16 6.34 -24.68
CA ILE A 237 7.22 6.79 -23.65
C ILE A 237 7.46 8.28 -23.43
N GLU A 238 6.41 9.05 -23.73
CA GLU A 238 6.28 10.47 -23.43
C GLU A 238 6.54 10.73 -21.93
N GLU A 239 7.37 11.74 -21.67
CA GLU A 239 7.66 12.26 -20.34
C GLU A 239 6.40 12.86 -19.69
N GLU A 240 5.94 12.26 -18.60
CA GLU A 240 5.23 12.99 -17.55
C GLU A 240 5.95 12.80 -16.20
N THR A 241 6.43 13.92 -15.70
CA THR A 241 7.27 14.13 -14.52
C THR A 241 6.55 13.82 -13.21
N LYS A 242 6.73 12.58 -12.73
CA LYS A 242 6.81 12.26 -11.30
C LYS A 242 7.94 11.25 -11.16
N GLU A 243 8.98 11.55 -10.37
CA GLU A 243 10.10 10.63 -10.05
C GLU A 243 9.57 9.36 -9.35
N LYS A 244 8.90 8.47 -10.10
CA LYS A 244 8.44 7.18 -9.62
C LYS A 244 9.64 6.27 -9.52
N GLY A 245 10.05 6.00 -8.28
CA GLY A 245 10.86 4.84 -7.87
C GLY A 245 11.84 4.29 -8.91
N THR A 246 12.66 5.11 -9.56
CA THR A 246 13.65 4.57 -10.50
C THR A 246 14.77 3.88 -9.74
N MET A 247 15.49 2.97 -10.39
CA MET A 247 16.70 2.36 -9.83
C MET A 247 17.71 3.43 -9.36
N GLU A 248 17.87 4.50 -10.13
CA GLU A 248 18.69 5.66 -9.77
C GLU A 248 18.22 6.31 -8.46
N ASN A 249 16.91 6.50 -8.28
CA ASN A 249 16.37 7.03 -7.02
C ASN A 249 16.66 6.06 -5.87
N VAL A 250 16.49 4.74 -6.05
CA VAL A 250 16.81 3.75 -5.01
C VAL A 250 18.29 3.85 -4.59
N ILE A 251 19.21 3.94 -5.55
CA ILE A 251 20.65 4.10 -5.31
C ILE A 251 20.93 5.40 -4.55
N LYS A 252 20.36 6.53 -5.00
CA LYS A 252 20.52 7.84 -4.37
C LYS A 252 20.04 7.85 -2.92
N GLN A 253 18.87 7.28 -2.65
CA GLN A 253 18.31 7.22 -1.30
C GLN A 253 19.12 6.26 -0.41
N THR A 254 19.61 5.15 -0.95
CA THR A 254 20.48 4.22 -0.22
C THR A 254 21.80 4.88 0.18
N ASN A 255 22.44 5.62 -0.72
CA ASN A 255 23.65 6.40 -0.41
C ASN A 255 23.41 7.45 0.68
N LYS A 256 22.26 8.14 0.65
CA LYS A 256 21.88 9.06 1.74
C LYS A 256 21.78 8.35 3.08
N LEU A 257 21.12 7.19 3.13
CA LEU A 257 20.96 6.41 4.36
C LEU A 257 22.31 5.92 4.89
N LEU A 258 23.20 5.46 4.02
CA LEU A 258 24.56 5.07 4.41
C LEU A 258 25.34 6.22 5.03
N ASN A 259 25.30 7.42 4.44
CA ASN A 259 25.97 8.59 4.99
C ASN A 259 25.45 8.93 6.40
N ILE A 260 24.15 8.78 6.64
CA ILE A 260 23.54 9.00 7.96
C ILE A 260 24.00 7.94 8.95
N ILE A 261 24.02 6.66 8.57
CA ILE A 261 24.49 5.56 9.43
C ILE A 261 25.97 5.73 9.74
N GLN A 262 26.80 6.07 8.75
CA GLN A 262 28.21 6.39 8.93
C GLN A 262 28.37 7.53 9.94
N LYS A 263 27.59 8.61 9.83
CA LYS A 263 27.59 9.71 10.82
C LYS A 263 27.26 9.22 12.24
N TRP A 264 26.29 8.31 12.40
CA TRP A 264 25.98 7.72 13.70
C TRP A 264 27.09 6.80 14.22
N HIS A 265 27.81 6.13 13.31
CA HIS A 265 28.89 5.20 13.61
C HIS A 265 30.28 5.85 13.73
N LYS A 266 30.44 7.15 13.44
CA LYS A 266 31.69 7.95 13.53
C LYS A 266 32.43 7.93 14.88
N THR A 267 32.03 7.08 15.81
CA THR A 267 32.60 6.95 17.15
C THR A 267 33.43 5.68 17.40
N LYS A 268 33.78 4.82 16.41
CA LYS A 268 34.36 3.50 16.78
C LYS A 268 35.61 2.92 16.10
N ASP A 269 35.97 3.16 14.83
CA ASP A 269 37.20 2.55 14.24
C ASP A 269 37.55 3.08 12.84
N GLU A 270 38.84 3.16 12.47
CA GLU A 270 39.33 3.47 11.10
C GLU A 270 38.86 2.40 10.09
N LEU A 271 38.76 1.14 10.54
CA LEU A 271 38.22 0.04 9.72
C LEU A 271 36.75 0.25 9.32
N SER A 272 35.99 0.99 10.13
CA SER A 272 34.59 1.28 9.80
C SER A 272 34.50 2.31 8.67
N GLU A 273 35.41 3.29 8.61
CA GLU A 273 35.42 4.28 7.53
C GLU A 273 35.72 3.64 6.18
N VAL A 274 36.71 2.74 6.12
CA VAL A 274 37.02 1.96 4.90
C VAL A 274 35.83 1.14 4.43
N ALA A 275 35.13 0.46 5.36
CA ALA A 275 33.94 -0.33 5.01
C ALA A 275 32.80 0.54 4.44
N TYR A 276 32.60 1.76 4.96
CA TYR A 276 31.60 2.69 4.40
C TYR A 276 32.00 3.18 3.01
N ASP A 277 33.27 3.51 2.81
CA ASP A 277 33.77 3.94 1.50
C ASP A 277 33.62 2.82 0.45
N GLU A 278 33.95 1.58 0.80
CA GLU A 278 33.75 0.40 -0.06
C GLU A 278 32.26 0.18 -0.39
N LEU A 279 31.37 0.30 0.60
CA LEU A 279 29.92 0.17 0.39
C LEU A 279 29.38 1.27 -0.53
N SER A 280 29.80 2.52 -0.34
CA SER A 280 29.39 3.64 -1.19
C SER A 280 29.91 3.50 -2.62
N GLN A 281 31.13 2.99 -2.80
CA GLN A 281 31.66 2.68 -4.13
C GLN A 281 30.87 1.57 -4.81
N LEU A 282 30.56 0.48 -4.09
CA LEU A 282 29.77 -0.63 -4.60
C LEU A 282 28.36 -0.17 -5.04
N ILE A 283 27.70 0.67 -4.24
CA ILE A 283 26.37 1.18 -4.61
C ILE A 283 26.45 2.10 -5.82
N SER A 284 27.52 2.89 -5.94
CA SER A 284 27.74 3.77 -7.08
C SER A 284 28.16 3.01 -8.35
N SER A 285 28.76 1.82 -8.24
CA SER A 285 29.05 1.00 -9.42
C SER A 285 27.79 0.39 -10.02
N ILE A 286 26.75 0.14 -9.22
CA ILE A 286 25.44 -0.34 -9.70
C ILE A 286 24.79 0.66 -10.67
N SER A 287 25.06 1.98 -10.54
CA SER A 287 24.54 2.97 -11.50
C SER A 287 25.35 3.05 -12.80
N ASN A 288 26.53 2.43 -12.86
CA ASN A 288 27.47 2.52 -13.98
C ASN A 288 27.58 1.22 -14.79
N GLU A 289 26.89 0.15 -14.39
CA GLU A 289 26.76 -1.03 -15.24
C GLU A 289 25.82 -0.70 -16.41
N PRO A 290 26.27 -0.86 -17.67
CA PRO A 290 25.38 -0.69 -18.80
C PRO A 290 24.28 -1.76 -18.74
N VAL A 291 23.03 -1.29 -18.70
CA VAL A 291 21.82 -2.11 -18.91
C VAL A 291 21.83 -2.68 -20.32
#